data_AF-T1AYY2-F1
#
_entry.id   AF-T1AYY2-F1
#
_cell.length_a   1.000
_cell.length_b   1.000
_cell.length_c   1.000
_cell.angle_alpha   90.00
_cell.angle_beta   90.00
_cell.angle_gamma   90.00
#
_symmetry.space_group_name_H-M   'P 1'
#
loop_
_entity.id
_entity.type
_entity.pdbx_description
1 polymer ?
#
loop_
_entity_poly.entity_id
_entity_poly.type
_entity_poly.pdbx_seq_one_letter_code
_entity_poly.pdbx_strand_id
1 'polypeptide(L)'
;MLWYSTLAVAVIYVFGMIPLASPNPSFTITDFWRWWVVHLWVEWAFETFTAAVTGYFLMSLGLVSRQLVERAVLFEWILILLSGILGTGHHMYWVGEPDLWIGVGSMFSFLEVLPLFLLVIEAIDQRRHIAEQKDFPYRLAYLYILGSAFWNFVGAGVFGGGTLNAPLVNYYEHGTFLTLNHAHTAMFGAFGLLAIGLVYMVLRYLNGDRAWSDRLGVWAFWLYNIGMVLWIVLNFYPIGWPQLEAVY
;
A
#
# COMPACT_ATOMS: atom_id res chain seq x y z
N MET A 1 -5.64 18.56 4.67
CA MET A 1 -5.01 17.24 4.45
C MET A 1 -5.38 16.71 3.08
N LEU A 2 -6.66 16.44 2.79
CA LEU A 2 -7.10 15.91 1.48
C LEU A 2 -6.56 16.68 0.26
N TRP A 3 -6.66 18.01 0.24
CA TRP A 3 -6.11 18.82 -0.85
C TRP A 3 -4.59 18.71 -1.01
N TYR A 4 -3.85 18.63 0.11
CA TYR A 4 -2.40 18.48 0.08
C TYR A 4 -2.00 17.11 -0.47
N SER A 5 -2.66 16.03 -0.05
CA SER A 5 -2.38 14.69 -0.59
C SER A 5 -2.76 14.58 -2.07
N THR A 6 -3.86 15.18 -2.51
CA THR A 6 -4.21 15.22 -3.94
C THR A 6 -3.15 15.94 -4.76
N LEU A 7 -2.65 17.07 -4.26
CA LEU A 7 -1.57 17.79 -4.94
C LEU A 7 -0.27 16.98 -4.96
N ALA A 8 0.05 16.29 -3.86
CA ALA A 8 1.23 15.43 -3.77
C ALA A 8 1.22 14.34 -4.85
N VAL A 9 0.07 13.69 -5.08
CA VAL A 9 -0.11 12.72 -6.18
C VAL A 9 0.21 13.35 -7.54
N ALA A 10 -0.21 14.58 -7.81
CA ALA A 10 0.13 15.22 -9.09
C ALA A 10 1.62 15.60 -9.20
N VAL A 11 2.19 16.13 -8.11
CA VAL A 11 3.52 16.76 -8.13
C VAL A 11 4.65 15.75 -8.11
N ILE A 12 4.57 14.68 -7.31
CA ILE A 12 5.70 13.73 -7.21
C ILE A 12 5.95 12.98 -8.52
N TYR A 13 4.93 12.79 -9.35
CA TYR A 13 5.11 12.15 -10.65
C TYR A 13 6.11 12.88 -11.57
N VAL A 14 6.30 14.19 -11.37
CA VAL A 14 7.27 15.00 -12.12
C VAL A 14 8.70 14.47 -11.98
N PHE A 15 9.05 13.85 -10.84
CA PHE A 15 10.40 13.31 -10.63
C PHE A 15 10.73 12.16 -11.60
N GLY A 16 9.74 11.39 -12.08
CA GLY A 16 9.96 10.36 -13.09
C GLY A 16 10.25 10.89 -14.49
N MET A 17 10.07 12.20 -14.69
CA MET A 17 10.46 12.87 -15.93
C MET A 17 11.94 13.29 -15.91
N ILE A 18 12.69 13.02 -14.84
CA ILE A 18 14.11 13.35 -14.75
C ILE A 18 14.96 12.22 -15.35
N PRO A 19 15.92 12.53 -16.24
CA PRO A 19 16.20 13.85 -16.83
C PRO A 19 15.21 14.27 -17.92
N LEU A 20 14.79 15.55 -17.90
CA LEU A 20 13.71 16.10 -18.73
C LEU A 20 14.02 16.22 -20.24
N ALA A 21 15.30 16.18 -20.62
CA ALA A 21 15.73 16.59 -21.96
C ALA A 21 16.23 15.43 -22.83
N SER A 22 17.00 14.51 -22.25
CA SER A 22 17.67 13.43 -22.99
C SER A 22 17.89 12.24 -22.05
N PRO A 23 17.87 11.00 -22.55
CA PRO A 23 18.12 9.82 -21.73
C PRO A 23 19.43 9.95 -20.95
N ASN A 24 19.41 9.60 -19.67
CA ASN A 24 20.62 9.62 -18.86
C ASN A 24 21.58 8.53 -19.36
N PRO A 25 22.88 8.83 -19.56
CA PRO A 25 23.86 7.78 -19.86
C PRO A 25 24.10 6.82 -18.69
N SER A 26 23.79 7.21 -17.45
CA SER A 26 23.94 6.37 -16.26
C SER A 26 22.64 5.65 -15.90
N PHE A 27 22.68 4.32 -15.91
CA PHE A 27 21.57 3.48 -15.44
C PHE A 27 21.21 3.78 -13.99
N THR A 28 22.21 3.83 -13.09
CA THR A 28 22.01 4.04 -11.65
C THR A 28 21.26 5.34 -11.37
N ILE A 29 21.58 6.43 -12.07
CA ILE A 29 20.86 7.71 -11.89
C ILE A 29 19.42 7.61 -12.44
N THR A 30 19.20 6.91 -13.56
CA THR A 30 17.85 6.67 -14.07
C THR A 30 17.03 5.81 -13.11
N ASP A 31 17.63 4.77 -12.53
CA ASP A 31 16.95 3.87 -11.60
C ASP A 31 16.61 4.59 -10.29
N PHE A 32 17.50 5.46 -9.79
CA PHE A 32 17.23 6.34 -8.67
C PHE A 32 15.92 7.13 -8.87
N TRP A 33 15.79 7.88 -9.97
CA TRP A 33 14.57 8.65 -10.25
C TRP A 33 13.36 7.78 -10.59
N ARG A 34 13.55 6.57 -11.12
CA ARG A 34 12.47 5.62 -11.31
C ARG A 34 11.79 5.29 -9.98
N TRP A 35 12.56 5.05 -8.93
CA TRP A 35 12.01 4.73 -7.61
C TRP A 35 11.36 5.92 -6.90
N TRP A 36 11.66 7.17 -7.29
CA TRP A 36 10.84 8.32 -6.85
C TRP A 36 9.40 8.23 -7.35
N VAL A 37 9.13 7.54 -8.45
CA VAL A 37 7.76 7.32 -8.93
C VAL A 37 7.23 5.95 -8.54
N VAL A 38 8.04 4.90 -8.63
CA VAL A 38 7.57 3.56 -8.30
C VAL A 38 7.37 3.39 -6.79
N HIS A 39 8.29 3.90 -5.95
CA HIS A 39 8.18 3.85 -4.49
C HIS A 39 7.46 5.08 -3.96
N LEU A 40 8.03 6.27 -4.09
CA LEU A 40 7.49 7.46 -3.41
C LEU A 40 6.15 7.92 -3.98
N TRP A 41 5.98 7.99 -5.30
CA TRP A 41 4.69 8.42 -5.82
C TRP A 41 3.58 7.40 -5.50
N VAL A 42 3.82 6.10 -5.65
CA VAL A 42 2.82 5.08 -5.33
C VAL A 42 2.63 4.98 -3.81
N GLU A 43 3.66 4.62 -3.08
CA GLU A 43 3.56 4.24 -1.66
C GLU A 43 3.44 5.47 -0.76
N TRP A 44 4.14 6.58 -1.03
CA TRP A 44 3.98 7.79 -0.20
C TRP A 44 2.75 8.62 -0.60
N ALA A 45 2.56 8.93 -1.88
CA ALA A 45 1.45 9.82 -2.28
C ALA A 45 0.08 9.14 -2.21
N PHE A 46 -0.04 7.85 -2.60
CA PHE A 46 -1.32 7.16 -2.48
C PHE A 46 -1.66 6.79 -1.05
N GLU A 47 -0.72 6.39 -0.19
CA GLU A 47 -1.06 6.10 1.21
C GLU A 47 -1.50 7.36 1.96
N THR A 48 -0.79 8.48 1.79
CA THR A 48 -1.20 9.75 2.41
C THR A 48 -2.58 10.22 1.90
N PHE A 49 -2.87 10.03 0.60
CA PHE A 49 -4.19 10.27 0.03
C PHE A 49 -5.26 9.32 0.60
N THR A 50 -4.93 8.05 0.73
CA THR A 50 -5.81 7.00 1.25
C THR A 50 -6.20 7.26 2.70
N ALA A 51 -5.22 7.56 3.55
CA ALA A 51 -5.46 7.91 4.94
C ALA A 51 -6.38 9.15 5.05
N ALA A 52 -6.10 10.19 4.26
CA ALA A 52 -6.89 11.42 4.26
C ALA A 52 -8.31 11.21 3.75
N VAL A 53 -8.49 10.44 2.66
CA VAL A 53 -9.81 10.20 2.07
C VAL A 53 -10.65 9.31 2.98
N THR A 54 -10.08 8.22 3.49
CA THR A 54 -10.76 7.28 4.40
C THR A 54 -11.17 7.98 5.69
N GLY A 55 -10.26 8.76 6.29
CA GLY A 55 -10.56 9.59 7.45
C GLY A 55 -11.69 10.59 7.19
N TYR A 56 -11.66 11.27 6.03
CA TYR A 56 -12.74 12.18 5.63
C TYR A 56 -14.09 11.46 5.50
N PHE A 57 -14.12 10.25 4.93
CA PHE A 57 -15.34 9.46 4.81
C PHE A 57 -15.90 9.01 6.16
N LEU A 58 -15.05 8.50 7.05
CA LEU A 58 -15.47 8.13 8.40
C LEU A 58 -16.07 9.31 9.16
N MET A 59 -15.45 10.49 9.02
CA MET A 59 -15.94 11.73 9.59
C MET A 59 -17.29 12.14 8.96
N SER A 60 -17.45 12.05 7.64
CA SER A 60 -18.68 12.48 6.95
C SER A 60 -19.87 11.57 7.25
N LEU A 61 -19.61 10.31 7.59
CA LEU A 61 -20.61 9.34 8.04
C LEU A 61 -20.91 9.43 9.55
N GLY A 62 -20.27 10.36 10.27
CA GLY A 62 -20.46 10.54 11.70
C GLY A 62 -19.91 9.41 12.56
N LEU A 63 -19.03 8.56 12.00
CA LEU A 63 -18.43 7.43 12.70
C LEU A 63 -17.28 7.86 13.62
N VAL A 64 -16.54 8.90 13.22
CA VAL A 64 -15.35 9.36 13.91
C VAL A 64 -15.35 10.89 14.03
N SER A 65 -14.92 11.42 15.17
CA SER A 65 -14.82 12.87 15.36
C SER A 65 -13.72 13.48 14.47
N ARG A 66 -13.93 14.73 14.03
CA ARG A 66 -12.94 15.48 13.25
C ARG A 66 -11.57 15.55 13.94
N GLN A 67 -11.54 15.80 15.25
CA GLN A 67 -10.28 15.91 16.01
C GLN A 67 -9.50 14.60 16.00
N LEU A 68 -10.20 13.47 16.10
CA LEU A 68 -9.56 12.15 16.06
C LEU A 68 -9.00 11.87 14.65
N VAL A 69 -9.78 12.12 13.60
CA VAL A 69 -9.32 11.95 12.21
C VAL A 69 -8.11 12.83 11.91
N GLU A 70 -8.14 14.12 12.25
CA GLU A 70 -7.03 15.03 11.97
C GLU A 70 -5.74 14.58 12.68
N ARG A 71 -5.83 14.14 13.94
CA ARG A 71 -4.66 13.65 14.70
C ARG A 71 -4.13 12.32 14.16
N ALA A 72 -5.02 11.38 13.86
CA ALA A 72 -4.65 10.07 13.33
C ALA A 72 -3.96 10.20 11.97
N VAL A 73 -4.57 10.95 11.03
CA VAL A 73 -4.00 11.16 9.68
C VAL A 73 -2.67 11.91 9.74
N LEU A 74 -2.52 12.92 10.61
CA LEU A 74 -1.24 13.62 10.76
C LEU A 74 -0.16 12.72 11.33
N PHE A 75 -0.49 11.90 12.34
CA PHE A 75 0.44 10.97 12.93
C PHE A 75 0.91 9.93 11.90
N GLU A 76 -0.04 9.38 11.14
CA GLU A 76 0.24 8.43 10.07
C GLU A 76 1.11 9.05 8.97
N TRP A 77 0.81 10.28 8.55
CA TRP A 77 1.61 11.02 7.57
C TRP A 77 3.05 11.25 8.05
N ILE A 78 3.26 11.55 9.33
CA ILE A 78 4.61 11.71 9.90
C ILE A 78 5.37 10.39 9.80
N LEU A 79 4.73 9.27 10.14
CA LEU A 79 5.35 7.95 10.04
C LEU A 79 5.69 7.64 8.58
N ILE A 80 4.72 7.74 7.68
CA ILE A 80 4.89 7.47 6.24
C ILE A 80 5.98 8.37 5.62
N LEU A 81 6.04 9.65 5.99
CA LEU A 81 7.09 10.58 5.51
C LEU A 81 8.48 10.20 6.02
N LEU A 82 8.58 9.92 7.32
CA LEU A 82 9.86 9.63 7.96
C LEU A 82 10.45 8.32 7.43
N SER A 83 9.61 7.29 7.30
CA SER A 83 10.03 5.97 6.85
C SER A 83 10.12 5.91 5.32
N GLY A 84 9.10 6.33 4.58
CA GLY A 84 9.00 6.16 3.12
C GLY A 84 10.07 6.86 2.29
N ILE A 85 10.42 8.11 2.64
CA ILE A 85 11.42 8.89 1.90
C ILE A 85 12.78 8.22 1.93
N LEU A 86 13.23 7.82 3.12
CA LEU A 86 14.53 7.19 3.31
C LEU A 86 14.49 5.69 3.02
N GLY A 87 13.34 5.05 3.22
CA GLY A 87 13.10 3.64 2.96
C GLY A 87 13.10 3.28 1.48
N THR A 88 12.86 4.25 0.58
CA THR A 88 13.11 4.10 -0.87
C THR A 88 14.52 3.57 -1.18
N GLY A 89 15.47 3.83 -0.28
CA GLY A 89 16.83 3.30 -0.33
C GLY A 89 16.94 1.78 -0.42
N HIS A 90 15.92 1.01 -0.01
CA HIS A 90 15.96 -0.45 -0.11
C HIS A 90 15.94 -0.98 -1.55
N HIS A 91 15.57 -0.16 -2.52
CA HIS A 91 15.70 -0.48 -3.94
C HIS A 91 17.10 -0.17 -4.49
N MET A 92 17.92 0.53 -3.71
CA MET A 92 19.23 1.02 -4.10
C MET A 92 20.37 0.08 -3.69
N TYR A 93 20.07 -1.01 -2.96
CA TYR A 93 21.10 -1.87 -2.36
C TYR A 93 22.11 -2.41 -3.39
N TRP A 94 21.65 -2.82 -4.57
CA TRP A 94 22.45 -3.62 -5.52
C TRP A 94 22.54 -3.01 -6.92
N VAL A 95 22.17 -1.74 -7.11
CA VAL A 95 22.07 -1.07 -8.42
C VAL A 95 23.18 -0.03 -8.68
N GLY A 96 24.25 -0.07 -7.89
CA GLY A 96 25.43 0.78 -8.06
C GLY A 96 25.38 2.12 -7.34
N GLU A 97 24.41 2.32 -6.44
CA GLU A 97 24.33 3.46 -5.53
C GLU A 97 25.31 3.30 -4.34
N PRO A 98 25.63 4.38 -3.58
CA PRO A 98 26.55 4.30 -2.45
C PRO A 98 26.08 3.36 -1.32
N ASP A 99 27.04 2.67 -0.68
CA ASP A 99 26.83 1.71 0.42
C ASP A 99 26.01 2.26 1.60
N LEU A 100 25.96 3.58 1.77
CA LEU A 100 25.08 4.26 2.73
C LEU A 100 23.63 3.74 2.66
N TRP A 101 23.13 3.47 1.46
CA TRP A 101 21.76 3.03 1.25
C TRP A 101 21.46 1.64 1.81
N ILE A 102 22.47 0.79 1.99
CA ILE A 102 22.28 -0.50 2.66
C ILE A 102 21.82 -0.26 4.11
N GLY A 103 22.48 0.65 4.83
CA GLY A 103 22.12 0.99 6.21
C GLY A 103 20.84 1.82 6.31
N VAL A 104 20.78 2.93 5.56
CA VAL A 104 19.64 3.86 5.60
C VAL A 104 18.38 3.20 5.04
N GLY A 105 18.48 2.63 3.84
CA GLY A 105 17.36 1.95 3.19
C GLY A 105 16.78 0.86 4.06
N SER A 106 17.62 0.00 4.65
CA SER A 106 17.15 -1.09 5.52
C SER A 106 16.45 -0.61 6.77
N MET A 107 17.04 0.35 7.48
CA MET A 107 16.47 0.85 8.73
C MET A 107 15.13 1.55 8.49
N PHE A 108 15.05 2.45 7.51
CA PHE A 108 13.85 3.26 7.29
C PHE A 108 12.72 2.49 6.60
N SER A 109 13.02 1.58 5.68
CA SER A 109 12.01 0.69 5.10
C SER A 109 11.43 -0.28 6.13
N PHE A 110 12.21 -0.73 7.12
CA PHE A 110 11.66 -1.54 8.21
C PHE A 110 10.68 -0.74 9.08
N LEU A 111 10.92 0.56 9.28
CA LEU A 111 10.00 1.45 9.99
C LEU A 111 8.68 1.64 9.24
N GLU A 112 8.63 1.42 7.91
CA GLU A 112 7.39 1.50 7.13
C GLU A 112 6.35 0.46 7.59
N VAL A 113 6.77 -0.64 8.22
CA VAL A 113 5.85 -1.66 8.75
C VAL A 113 4.99 -1.13 9.91
N LEU A 114 5.46 -0.10 10.64
CA LEU A 114 4.75 0.46 11.79
C LEU A 114 3.39 1.08 11.41
N PRO A 115 3.30 2.04 10.47
CA PRO A 115 2.00 2.56 10.03
C PRO A 115 1.08 1.47 9.45
N LEU A 116 1.61 0.46 8.75
CA LEU A 116 0.81 -0.65 8.22
C LEU A 116 0.12 -1.46 9.32
N PHE A 117 0.80 -1.70 10.44
CA PHE A 117 0.21 -2.37 11.59
C PHE A 117 -0.89 -1.54 12.25
N LEU A 118 -0.68 -0.22 12.36
CA LEU A 118 -1.68 0.70 12.91
C LEU A 118 -2.96 0.75 12.04
N LEU A 119 -2.81 0.71 10.71
CA LEU A 119 -3.93 0.65 9.78
C LEU A 119 -4.82 -0.59 10.00
N VAL A 120 -4.23 -1.74 10.35
CA VAL A 120 -5.00 -2.95 10.67
C VAL A 120 -5.79 -2.78 11.96
N ILE A 121 -5.17 -2.23 13.01
CA ILE A 121 -5.85 -1.97 14.29
C ILE A 121 -7.05 -1.03 14.06
N GLU A 122 -6.82 0.05 13.34
CA GLU A 122 -7.83 1.04 13.00
C GLU A 122 -8.97 0.41 12.18
N ALA A 123 -8.66 -0.41 11.16
CA ALA A 123 -9.67 -1.09 10.36
C ALA A 123 -10.52 -2.08 11.19
N ILE A 124 -9.91 -2.76 12.17
CA ILE A 124 -10.64 -3.65 13.11
C ILE A 124 -11.58 -2.85 14.00
N ASP A 125 -11.13 -1.71 14.51
CA ASP A 125 -11.94 -0.84 15.38
C ASP A 125 -13.14 -0.26 14.62
N GLN A 126 -12.89 0.26 13.41
CA GLN A 126 -13.95 0.73 12.50
C GLN A 126 -14.97 -0.35 12.18
N ARG A 127 -14.54 -1.59 11.94
CA ARG A 127 -15.45 -2.72 11.70
C ARG A 127 -16.37 -2.96 12.89
N ARG A 128 -15.87 -2.82 14.12
CA ARG A 128 -16.69 -2.98 15.35
C ARG A 128 -17.76 -1.89 15.41
N HIS A 129 -17.39 -0.63 15.21
CA HIS A 129 -18.33 0.49 15.19
C HIS A 129 -19.40 0.36 14.09
N ILE A 130 -19.02 -0.13 12.89
CA ILE A 130 -19.98 -0.36 11.80
C ILE A 130 -20.92 -1.54 12.09
N ALA A 131 -20.45 -2.57 12.80
CA ALA A 131 -21.27 -3.71 13.18
C ALA A 131 -22.38 -3.33 14.17
N GLU A 132 -22.14 -2.32 15.01
CA GLU A 132 -23.13 -1.77 15.95
C GLU A 132 -24.24 -0.97 15.24
N GLN A 133 -23.96 -0.43 14.05
CA GLN A 133 -24.96 0.25 13.23
C GLN A 133 -25.73 -0.73 12.34
N LYS A 134 -27.05 -0.84 12.55
CA LYS A 134 -27.90 -1.77 11.78
C LYS A 134 -28.09 -1.34 10.32
N ASP A 135 -28.16 -0.05 10.02
CA ASP A 135 -28.41 0.49 8.67
C ASP A 135 -27.20 1.25 8.10
N PHE A 136 -26.07 0.56 7.95
CA PHE A 136 -24.90 1.15 7.29
C PHE A 136 -24.96 0.93 5.76
N PRO A 137 -25.15 1.96 4.93
CA PRO A 137 -25.32 1.79 3.48
C PRO A 137 -24.03 1.44 2.73
N TYR A 138 -22.85 1.72 3.30
CA TYR A 138 -21.55 1.55 2.66
C TYR A 138 -20.82 0.26 3.08
N ARG A 139 -21.55 -0.76 3.58
CA ARG A 139 -20.95 -2.03 4.06
C ARG A 139 -20.02 -2.68 3.04
N LEU A 140 -20.42 -2.71 1.77
CA LEU A 140 -19.61 -3.27 0.71
C LEU A 140 -18.31 -2.50 0.49
N ALA A 141 -18.36 -1.17 0.42
CA ALA A 141 -17.16 -0.35 0.27
C ALA A 141 -16.16 -0.60 1.42
N TYR A 142 -16.68 -0.67 2.65
CA TYR A 142 -15.86 -0.96 3.83
C TYR A 142 -15.30 -2.38 3.85
N LEU A 143 -15.98 -3.37 3.28
CA LEU A 143 -15.42 -4.71 3.12
C LEU A 143 -14.13 -4.68 2.29
N TYR A 144 -14.12 -3.91 1.20
CA TYR A 144 -12.94 -3.74 0.35
C TYR A 144 -11.83 -2.94 1.04
N ILE A 145 -12.17 -1.86 1.77
CA ILE A 145 -11.20 -1.08 2.56
C ILE A 145 -10.56 -1.96 3.65
N LEU A 146 -11.34 -2.80 4.33
CA LEU A 146 -10.82 -3.75 5.31
C LEU A 146 -9.89 -4.79 4.66
N GLY A 147 -10.28 -5.32 3.50
CA GLY A 147 -9.41 -6.21 2.72
C GLY A 147 -8.11 -5.54 2.30
N SER A 148 -8.18 -4.28 1.87
CA SER A 148 -6.99 -3.46 1.57
C SER A 148 -6.09 -3.31 2.78
N ALA A 149 -6.63 -2.98 3.96
CA ALA A 149 -5.81 -2.83 5.17
C ALA A 149 -5.13 -4.15 5.56
N PHE A 150 -5.85 -5.27 5.46
CA PHE A 150 -5.28 -6.61 5.68
C PHE A 150 -4.12 -6.90 4.74
N TRP A 151 -4.31 -6.71 3.43
CA TRP A 151 -3.26 -6.97 2.45
C TRP A 151 -2.15 -5.92 2.46
N ASN A 152 -2.41 -4.71 2.95
CA ASN A 152 -1.33 -3.75 3.15
C ASN A 152 -0.36 -4.28 4.21
N PHE A 153 -0.87 -4.75 5.35
CA PHE A 153 -0.02 -5.37 6.36
C PHE A 153 0.60 -6.70 5.92
N VAL A 154 -0.16 -7.61 5.31
CA VAL A 154 0.37 -8.92 4.90
C VAL A 154 1.28 -8.82 3.68
N GLY A 155 0.82 -8.14 2.63
CA GLY A 155 1.56 -7.97 1.37
C GLY A 155 2.77 -7.06 1.51
N ALA A 156 2.59 -5.84 2.02
CA ALA A 156 3.70 -4.90 2.16
C ALA A 156 4.50 -5.14 3.45
N GLY A 157 3.84 -5.30 4.58
CA GLY A 157 4.51 -5.48 5.88
C GLY A 157 5.20 -6.84 6.05
N VAL A 158 4.44 -7.94 5.95
CA VAL A 158 4.98 -9.29 6.16
C VAL A 158 5.81 -9.74 4.97
N PHE A 159 5.26 -9.70 3.76
CA PHE A 159 5.99 -10.18 2.59
C PHE A 159 7.10 -9.22 2.16
N GLY A 160 6.87 -7.91 2.09
CA GLY A 160 7.93 -6.94 1.76
C GLY A 160 8.92 -6.77 2.91
N GLY A 161 8.47 -6.09 3.98
CA GLY A 161 9.30 -5.73 5.12
C GLY A 161 9.90 -6.91 5.89
N GLY A 162 9.14 -8.00 6.06
CA GLY A 162 9.55 -9.16 6.83
C GLY A 162 10.44 -10.14 6.07
N THR A 163 10.07 -10.49 4.83
CA THR A 163 10.79 -11.53 4.06
C THR A 163 11.85 -11.00 3.09
N LEU A 164 11.66 -9.83 2.47
CA LEU A 164 12.56 -9.37 1.40
C LEU A 164 13.52 -8.27 1.84
N ASN A 165 13.15 -7.48 2.84
CA ASN A 165 13.82 -6.20 3.09
C ASN A 165 15.22 -6.29 3.71
N ALA A 166 15.48 -7.31 4.52
CA ALA A 166 16.76 -7.45 5.21
C ALA A 166 17.89 -7.61 4.17
N PRO A 167 18.95 -6.77 4.16
CA PRO A 167 19.96 -6.78 3.10
C PRO A 167 20.61 -8.15 2.88
N LEU A 168 20.84 -8.92 3.94
CA LEU A 168 21.40 -10.27 3.83
C LEU A 168 20.48 -11.22 3.05
N VAL A 169 19.16 -11.14 3.27
CA VAL A 169 18.20 -11.97 2.54
C VAL A 169 18.00 -11.41 1.13
N ASN A 170 17.85 -10.08 1.01
CA ASN A 170 17.66 -9.41 -0.26
C ASN A 170 18.81 -9.67 -1.23
N TYR A 171 20.05 -9.78 -0.74
CA TYR A 171 21.21 -10.08 -1.59
C TYR A 171 21.01 -11.33 -2.46
N TYR A 172 20.32 -12.35 -1.94
CA TYR A 172 20.01 -13.59 -2.64
C TYR A 172 18.62 -13.59 -3.29
N GLU A 173 17.67 -12.88 -2.68
CA GLU A 173 16.28 -12.83 -3.13
C GLU A 173 16.03 -11.82 -4.26
N HIS A 174 16.90 -10.82 -4.42
CA HIS A 174 16.67 -9.70 -5.33
C HIS A 174 16.42 -10.19 -6.77
N GLY A 175 15.24 -9.87 -7.30
CA GLY A 175 14.84 -10.27 -8.64
C GLY A 175 14.29 -11.71 -8.75
N THR A 176 13.85 -12.32 -7.65
CA THR A 176 13.21 -13.65 -7.65
C THR A 176 11.68 -13.57 -7.66
N PHE A 177 11.02 -14.74 -7.65
CA PHE A 177 9.55 -14.85 -7.57
C PHE A 177 8.96 -14.39 -6.23
N LEU A 178 9.76 -14.22 -5.18
CA LEU A 178 9.27 -13.71 -3.89
C LEU A 178 9.02 -12.20 -3.96
N THR A 179 9.82 -11.46 -4.73
CA THR A 179 9.54 -10.08 -5.11
C THR A 179 8.19 -9.97 -5.85
N LEU A 180 7.89 -10.90 -6.77
CA LEU A 180 6.59 -10.93 -7.45
C LEU A 180 5.43 -11.21 -6.48
N ASN A 181 5.62 -12.09 -5.50
CA ASN A 181 4.64 -12.34 -4.44
C ASN A 181 4.27 -11.06 -3.69
N HIS A 182 5.29 -10.37 -3.18
CA HIS A 182 5.11 -9.09 -2.50
C HIS A 182 4.45 -8.06 -3.42
N ALA A 183 4.94 -7.90 -4.65
CA ALA A 183 4.40 -6.93 -5.60
C ALA A 183 2.89 -7.10 -5.87
N HIS A 184 2.40 -8.33 -6.09
CA HIS A 184 0.97 -8.55 -6.35
C HIS A 184 0.11 -8.34 -5.11
N THR A 185 0.58 -8.82 -3.95
CA THR A 185 -0.17 -8.72 -2.70
C THR A 185 -0.21 -7.30 -2.15
N ALA A 186 0.86 -6.52 -2.31
CA ALA A 186 0.89 -5.10 -1.97
C ALA A 186 0.11 -4.28 -3.02
N MET A 187 0.41 -4.40 -4.31
CA MET A 187 -0.21 -3.57 -5.34
C MET A 187 -1.70 -3.84 -5.52
N PHE A 188 -2.08 -5.09 -5.82
CA PHE A 188 -3.50 -5.41 -6.01
C PHE A 188 -4.22 -5.56 -4.67
N GLY A 189 -3.59 -6.24 -3.70
CA GLY A 189 -4.23 -6.50 -2.41
C GLY A 189 -4.46 -5.23 -1.60
N ALA A 190 -3.50 -4.30 -1.51
CA ALA A 190 -3.72 -3.01 -0.86
C ALA A 190 -4.42 -2.03 -1.81
N PHE A 191 -3.69 -1.45 -2.77
CA PHE A 191 -4.21 -0.37 -3.60
C PHE A 191 -5.35 -0.79 -4.53
N GLY A 192 -5.30 -1.99 -5.10
CA GLY A 192 -6.36 -2.51 -5.97
C GLY A 192 -7.70 -2.69 -5.25
N LEU A 193 -7.70 -3.35 -4.08
CA LEU A 193 -8.92 -3.50 -3.28
C LEU A 193 -9.42 -2.15 -2.76
N LEU A 194 -8.52 -1.26 -2.33
CA LEU A 194 -8.90 0.09 -1.93
C LEU A 194 -9.61 0.83 -3.07
N ALA A 195 -9.03 0.84 -4.27
CA ALA A 195 -9.60 1.52 -5.42
C ALA A 195 -11.01 1.00 -5.72
N ILE A 196 -11.22 -0.33 -5.68
CA ILE A 196 -12.54 -0.93 -5.85
C ILE A 196 -13.50 -0.50 -4.72
N GLY A 197 -13.02 -0.45 -3.47
CA GLY A 197 -13.79 0.05 -2.33
C GLY A 197 -14.25 1.50 -2.51
N LEU A 198 -13.35 2.38 -2.95
CA LEU A 198 -13.67 3.78 -3.26
C LEU A 198 -14.68 3.89 -4.40
N VAL A 199 -14.57 3.06 -5.45
CA VAL A 199 -15.56 2.99 -6.53
C VAL A 199 -16.93 2.57 -6.00
N TYR A 200 -17.00 1.52 -5.19
CA TYR A 200 -18.27 1.09 -4.58
C TYR A 200 -18.89 2.17 -3.70
N MET A 201 -18.07 2.94 -3.00
CA MET A 201 -18.55 4.07 -2.21
C MET A 201 -19.19 5.16 -3.09
N VAL A 202 -18.53 5.55 -4.18
CA VAL A 202 -19.10 6.51 -5.14
C VAL A 202 -20.39 5.97 -5.76
N LEU A 203 -20.39 4.71 -6.21
CA LEU A 203 -21.58 4.07 -6.79
C LEU A 203 -22.73 4.01 -5.80
N ARG A 204 -22.44 3.68 -4.54
CA ARG A 204 -23.46 3.62 -3.48
C ARG A 204 -24.03 5.00 -3.17
N TYR A 205 -23.20 6.04 -3.16
CA TYR A 205 -23.63 7.42 -2.99
C TYR A 205 -24.54 7.87 -4.14
N LEU A 206 -24.14 7.62 -5.39
CA LEU A 206 -24.93 7.98 -6.59
C LEU A 206 -26.26 7.22 -6.68
N ASN A 207 -26.32 6.00 -6.14
CA ASN A 207 -27.55 5.20 -6.13
C ASN A 207 -28.63 5.76 -5.18
N GLY A 208 -28.25 6.54 -4.15
CA GLY A 208 -29.18 7.10 -3.18
C GLY A 208 -30.03 6.03 -2.48
N ASP A 209 -31.34 6.24 -2.43
CA ASP A 209 -32.30 5.34 -1.77
C ASP A 209 -32.85 4.21 -2.67
N ARG A 210 -32.32 4.09 -3.90
CA ARG A 210 -32.77 3.02 -4.81
C ARG A 210 -32.33 1.65 -4.29
N ALA A 211 -33.08 0.61 -4.69
CA ALA A 211 -32.72 -0.77 -4.37
C ALA A 211 -31.29 -1.08 -4.81
N TRP A 212 -30.47 -1.53 -3.85
CA TRP A 212 -29.06 -1.89 -4.04
C TRP A 212 -28.81 -3.28 -3.46
N SER A 213 -27.98 -4.08 -4.14
CA SER A 213 -27.61 -5.40 -3.64
C SER A 213 -26.08 -5.54 -3.58
N ASP A 214 -25.58 -5.80 -2.38
CA ASP A 214 -24.15 -6.04 -2.16
C ASP A 214 -23.70 -7.43 -2.65
N ARG A 215 -24.62 -8.33 -3.00
CA ARG A 215 -24.35 -9.77 -3.20
C ARG A 215 -23.24 -10.03 -4.21
N LEU A 216 -23.31 -9.44 -5.40
CA LEU A 216 -22.30 -9.66 -6.43
C LEU A 216 -20.94 -9.07 -6.05
N GLY A 217 -20.94 -7.92 -5.38
CA GLY A 217 -19.71 -7.29 -4.90
C GLY A 217 -19.02 -8.09 -3.81
N VAL A 218 -19.79 -8.74 -2.92
CA VAL A 218 -19.25 -9.65 -1.90
C VAL A 218 -18.66 -10.90 -2.54
N TRP A 219 -19.33 -11.48 -3.56
CA TRP A 219 -18.75 -12.61 -4.30
C TRP A 219 -17.46 -12.24 -5.01
N ALA A 220 -17.43 -11.08 -5.68
CA ALA A 220 -16.22 -10.57 -6.33
C ALA A 220 -15.07 -10.39 -5.32
N PHE A 221 -15.35 -9.84 -4.14
CA PHE A 221 -14.37 -9.68 -3.06
C PHE A 221 -13.70 -11.02 -2.70
N TRP A 222 -14.50 -12.05 -2.45
CA TRP A 222 -13.96 -13.37 -2.10
C TRP A 222 -13.21 -14.02 -3.25
N LEU A 223 -13.68 -13.87 -4.49
CA LEU A 223 -12.97 -14.40 -5.66
C LEU A 223 -11.59 -13.74 -5.82
N TYR A 224 -11.48 -12.41 -5.64
CA TYR A 224 -10.19 -11.72 -5.68
C TYR A 224 -9.23 -12.20 -4.58
N ASN A 225 -9.73 -12.32 -3.35
CA ASN A 225 -8.91 -12.74 -2.20
C ASN A 225 -8.47 -14.20 -2.30
N ILE A 226 -9.39 -15.10 -2.67
CA ILE A 226 -9.06 -16.52 -2.89
C ILE A 226 -8.10 -16.65 -4.07
N GLY A 227 -8.33 -15.91 -5.16
CA GLY A 227 -7.45 -15.88 -6.32
C GLY A 227 -6.02 -15.48 -5.95
N MET A 228 -5.85 -14.43 -5.13
CA MET A 228 -4.52 -14.05 -4.61
C MET A 228 -3.90 -15.18 -3.79
N VAL A 229 -4.62 -15.73 -2.80
CA VAL A 229 -4.08 -16.81 -1.95
C VAL A 229 -3.66 -18.03 -2.78
N LEU A 230 -4.48 -18.41 -3.77
CA LEU A 230 -4.13 -19.49 -4.69
C LEU A 230 -2.90 -19.16 -5.53
N TRP A 231 -2.74 -17.92 -5.99
CA TRP A 231 -1.56 -17.50 -6.74
C TRP A 231 -0.28 -17.61 -5.89
N ILE A 232 -0.34 -17.19 -4.62
CA ILE A 232 0.78 -17.34 -3.66
C ILE A 232 1.17 -18.81 -3.53
N VAL A 233 0.20 -19.67 -3.18
CA VAL A 233 0.43 -21.07 -2.81
C VAL A 233 0.77 -21.95 -4.01
N LEU A 234 0.22 -21.66 -5.19
CA LEU A 234 0.37 -22.52 -6.38
C LEU A 234 1.45 -22.04 -7.35
N ASN A 235 1.95 -20.81 -7.21
CA ASN A 235 2.92 -20.26 -8.17
C ASN A 235 4.08 -19.52 -7.49
N PHE A 236 3.83 -18.45 -6.73
CA PHE A 236 4.95 -17.63 -6.25
C PHE A 236 5.83 -18.34 -5.22
N TYR A 237 5.24 -19.02 -4.23
CA TYR A 237 6.02 -19.75 -3.21
C TYR A 237 6.69 -21.00 -3.74
N PRO A 238 6.00 -21.89 -4.51
CA PRO A 238 6.64 -23.08 -5.07
C PRO A 238 7.81 -22.78 -6.01
N ILE A 239 7.90 -21.58 -6.58
CA ILE A 239 9.01 -21.17 -7.44
C ILE A 239 10.04 -20.35 -6.64
N GLY A 240 9.57 -19.38 -5.86
CA GLY A 240 10.41 -18.40 -5.16
C GLY A 240 11.25 -18.98 -4.05
N TRP A 241 10.73 -19.89 -3.22
CA TRP A 241 11.55 -20.50 -2.16
C TRP A 241 12.66 -21.40 -2.71
N PRO A 242 12.40 -22.31 -3.66
CA PRO A 242 13.48 -23.07 -4.29
C PRO A 242 14.51 -22.19 -5.01
N GLN A 243 14.08 -21.05 -5.60
CA GLN A 243 15.02 -20.08 -6.18
C GLN A 243 15.96 -19.50 -5.13
N LEU A 244 15.44 -19.10 -3.96
CA LEU A 244 16.26 -18.59 -2.88
C LEU A 244 17.17 -19.67 -2.29
N GLU A 245 16.63 -20.84 -1.98
CA GLU A 245 17.40 -21.97 -1.40
C GLU A 245 18.55 -22.44 -2.30
N ALA A 246 18.42 -22.30 -3.63
CA ALA A 246 19.45 -22.70 -4.56
C ALA A 246 20.70 -21.79 -4.54
N VAL A 247 20.58 -20.57 -4.02
CA VAL A 247 21.65 -19.55 -4.02
C VAL A 247 22.09 -19.09 -2.63
N TYR A 248 21.37 -19.50 -1.58
CA TYR A 248 21.69 -19.22 -0.18
C TYR A 248 22.82 -20.11 0.36
#